data_AF-A0A1U9KCH8-F1
#
_entry.id   AF-A0A1U9KCH8-F1
#
_cell.length_a   1.000
_cell.length_b   1.000
_cell.length_c   1.000
_cell.angle_alpha   90.00
_cell.angle_beta   90.00
_cell.angle_gamma   90.00
#
_symmetry.space_group_name_H-M   'P 1'
#
loop_
_entity.id
_entity.type
_entity.pdbx_description
1 polymer ?
#
loop_
_entity_poly.entity_id
_entity_poly.type
_entity_poly.pdbx_seq_one_letter_code
_entity_poly.pdbx_strand_id
1 'polypeptide(L)'
;MPLGVQATIPHLKRSALHRCLQRHGISRLPDIEGDKPKRQRFKRYPIGFFHIDIAEVQTAEGKLYLFVAIVGIGQTDLSLG
;
A
#
# COMPACT_ATOMS: atom_id res chain seq x y z
N MET A 1 11.73 -3.23 -13.73
CA MET A 1 12.38 -2.19 -12.91
C MET A 1 11.29 -1.28 -12.37
N PRO A 2 10.93 -1.28 -11.07
CA PRO A 2 9.86 -0.43 -10.60
C PRO A 2 10.39 1.01 -10.48
N LEU A 3 9.87 1.91 -11.31
CA LEU A 3 10.13 3.34 -11.24
C LEU A 3 9.29 3.93 -10.10
N GLY A 4 9.78 3.81 -8.87
CA GLY A 4 9.33 4.70 -7.80
C GLY A 4 9.77 6.14 -8.14
N VAL A 5 8.98 7.15 -7.79
CA VAL A 5 9.28 8.59 -8.02
C VAL A 5 10.69 9.00 -7.55
N GLN A 6 11.25 8.26 -6.58
CA GLN A 6 12.62 8.47 -6.10
C GLN A 6 13.70 8.10 -7.14
N ALA A 7 13.44 7.15 -8.04
CA ALA A 7 14.34 6.80 -9.14
C ALA A 7 14.43 7.92 -10.19
N THR A 8 13.36 8.70 -10.35
CA THR A 8 13.30 9.84 -11.28
C THR A 8 13.83 11.14 -10.66
N ILE A 9 13.92 11.22 -9.32
CA ILE A 9 14.39 12.40 -8.57
C ILE A 9 15.41 11.96 -7.49
N PRO A 10 16.64 11.57 -7.89
CA PRO A 10 17.60 10.89 -7.02
C PRO A 10 18.13 11.76 -5.87
N HIS A 11 18.01 13.08 -5.97
CA HIS A 11 18.49 14.02 -4.96
C HIS A 11 17.48 14.26 -3.82
N LEU A 12 16.23 13.82 -3.97
CA LEU A 12 15.22 13.98 -2.93
C LEU A 12 15.29 12.84 -1.92
N LYS A 13 15.62 13.19 -0.67
CA LYS A 13 15.52 12.23 0.44
C LYS A 13 14.07 11.77 0.60
N ARG A 14 13.87 10.49 0.93
CA ARG A 14 12.55 9.88 1.22
C ARG A 14 11.65 10.75 2.10
N SER A 15 12.21 11.36 3.16
CA SER A 15 11.46 12.22 4.08
C SER A 15 10.99 13.53 3.44
N ALA A 16 11.79 14.13 2.55
CA ALA A 16 11.41 15.34 1.82
C ALA A 16 10.30 15.05 0.80
N LEU A 17 10.40 13.93 0.09
CA LEU A 17 9.38 13.45 -0.83
C LEU A 17 8.05 13.18 -0.12
N HIS A 18 8.10 12.49 1.02
CA HIS A 18 6.91 12.22 1.84
C HIS A 18 6.22 13.52 2.28
N ARG A 19 6.97 14.50 2.81
CA ARG A 19 6.41 15.79 3.21
C ARG A 19 5.80 16.56 2.04
N CYS A 20 6.43 16.49 0.86
CA CYS A 20 5.93 17.14 -0.36
C CYS A 20 4.58 16.55 -0.78
N LEU A 21 4.49 15.22 -0.93
CA LEU A 21 3.24 14.54 -1.30
C LEU A 21 2.13 14.79 -0.30
N GLN A 22 2.46 14.79 1.00
CA GLN A 22 1.49 15.04 2.06
C GLN A 22 0.99 16.50 2.05
N ARG A 23 1.88 17.47 1.83
CA ARG A 23 1.53 18.90 1.70
C ARG A 23 0.60 19.16 0.52
N HIS A 24 0.83 18.50 -0.60
CA HIS A 24 0.02 18.66 -1.80
C HIS A 24 -1.26 17.79 -1.79
N GLY A 25 -1.55 17.07 -0.71
CA GLY A 25 -2.75 16.25 -0.58
C GLY A 25 -2.76 14.99 -1.47
N ILE A 26 -1.66 14.70 -2.17
CA ILE A 26 -1.54 13.57 -3.11
C ILE A 26 -1.42 12.23 -2.36
N SER A 27 -0.94 12.26 -1.11
CA SER A 27 -0.85 11.06 -0.26
C SER A 27 -2.21 10.50 0.18
N ARG A 28 -3.31 11.19 -0.12
CA ARG A 28 -4.66 10.74 0.23
C ARG A 28 -5.46 10.52 -1.04
N LEU A 29 -6.19 9.40 -1.11
CA LEU A 29 -7.23 9.24 -2.13
C LEU A 29 -8.25 10.39 -1.98
N PRO A 30 -8.79 10.95 -3.09
CA PRO A 30 -9.92 11.86 -3.00
C PRO A 30 -11.06 11.21 -2.20
N ASP A 31 -11.82 12.02 -1.46
CA ASP A 31 -13.05 11.53 -0.84
C ASP A 31 -14.01 11.14 -1.98
N ILE A 32 -14.05 9.85 -2.31
CA ILE A 32 -15.01 9.31 -3.26
C ILE A 32 -16.38 9.41 -2.58
N GLU A 33 -17.30 10.20 -3.17
CA GLU A 33 -18.71 10.23 -2.79
C GLU A 33 -19.34 8.86 -3.11
N GLY A 34 -19.24 7.94 -2.16
CA GLY A 34 -19.70 6.57 -2.26
C GLY A 34 -19.48 5.83 -0.94
N ASP A 35 -20.19 4.73 -0.73
CA ASP A 35 -20.11 3.94 0.50
C ASP A 35 -18.66 3.54 0.78
N LYS A 36 -18.03 4.21 1.76
CA LYS A 36 -16.65 3.91 2.15
C LYS A 36 -16.65 2.49 2.69
N PRO A 37 -15.83 1.56 2.15
CA PRO A 37 -15.81 0.20 2.67
C PRO A 37 -15.52 0.26 4.17
N LYS A 38 -16.41 -0.33 4.97
CA LYS A 38 -16.26 -0.38 6.42
C LYS A 38 -14.85 -0.87 6.73
N ARG A 39 -14.10 -0.06 7.50
CA ARG A 39 -12.75 -0.45 7.95
C ARG A 39 -12.84 -1.77 8.69
N GLN A 40 -12.42 -2.85 8.04
CA GLN A 40 -12.38 -4.19 8.62
C GLN A 40 -10.92 -4.53 8.93
N ARG A 41 -10.69 -5.19 10.07
CA ARG A 41 -9.39 -5.79 10.33
C ARG A 41 -9.16 -6.90 9.31
N PHE A 42 -7.92 -7.06 8.85
CA PHE A 42 -7.53 -8.25 8.09
C PHE A 42 -7.95 -9.50 8.86
N LYS A 43 -8.52 -10.48 8.15
CA LYS A 43 -8.87 -11.78 8.76
C LYS A 43 -7.59 -12.38 9.33
N ARG A 44 -7.67 -12.98 10.52
CA ARG A 44 -6.54 -13.67 11.16
C ARG A 44 -6.35 -15.00 10.44
N TYR A 45 -5.23 -15.16 9.76
CA TYR A 45 -4.82 -16.44 9.20
C TYR A 45 -3.67 -17.03 10.00
N PRO A 46 -3.59 -18.36 10.12
CA PRO A 46 -2.44 -19.00 10.75
C PRO A 46 -1.17 -18.76 9.91
N ILE A 47 -0.02 -18.98 10.55
CA ILE A 47 1.29 -18.90 9.87
C ILE A 47 1.27 -19.89 8.70
N GLY A 48 1.67 -19.42 7.51
CA GLY A 48 1.66 -20.20 6.27
C GLY A 48 0.60 -19.77 5.24
N PHE A 49 -0.23 -18.78 5.54
CA PHE A 49 -1.16 -18.18 4.58
C PHE A 49 -0.57 -16.90 3.97
N PHE A 50 -0.76 -16.74 2.66
CA PHE A 50 -0.26 -15.60 1.90
C PHE A 50 -1.42 -14.85 1.24
N HIS A 51 -1.49 -13.54 1.51
CA HIS A 51 -2.45 -12.67 0.87
C HIS A 51 -1.86 -12.10 -0.41
N ILE A 52 -2.43 -12.50 -1.55
CA ILE A 52 -2.14 -11.89 -2.84
C ILE A 52 -3.28 -10.95 -3.18
N ASP A 53 -2.98 -9.67 -3.32
CA ASP A 53 -3.87 -8.64 -3.82
C ASP A 53 -3.43 -8.20 -5.22
N ILE A 54 -4.39 -7.99 -6.11
CA ILE A 54 -4.13 -7.58 -7.50
C ILE A 54 -4.90 -6.28 -7.74
N ALA A 55 -4.17 -5.23 -8.09
CA ALA A 55 -4.76 -3.94 -8.45
C ALA A 55 -4.40 -3.58 -9.89
N GLU A 56 -5.42 -3.26 -10.71
CA GLU A 56 -5.24 -2.64 -12.02
C GLU A 56 -5.08 -1.12 -11.84
N VAL A 57 -4.03 -0.55 -12.41
CA VAL A 57 -3.73 0.88 -12.40
C VAL A 57 -3.75 1.38 -13.83
N GLN A 58 -4.70 2.28 -14.14
CA GLN A 58 -4.74 2.95 -15.43
C GLN A 58 -3.75 4.11 -15.46
N THR A 59 -2.87 4.13 -16.45
CA THR A 59 -1.96 5.24 -16.73
C THR A 59 -2.25 5.81 -18.13
N ALA A 60 -1.65 6.97 -18.45
CA ALA A 60 -1.76 7.56 -19.78
C ALA A 60 -1.15 6.67 -20.88
N GLU A 61 -0.26 5.75 -20.51
CA GLU A 61 0.48 4.87 -21.43
C GLU A 61 -0.17 3.47 -21.54
N GLY A 62 -1.21 3.19 -20.74
CA GLY A 62 -1.95 1.92 -20.78
C GLY A 62 -2.26 1.35 -19.39
N LYS A 63 -2.42 0.02 -19.32
CA LYS A 63 -2.79 -0.69 -18.10
C LYS A 63 -1.56 -1.25 -17.38
N LEU A 64 -1.44 -0.99 -16.09
CA LEU A 64 -0.45 -1.64 -15.21
C LEU A 64 -1.16 -2.56 -14.21
N TYR A 65 -0.58 -3.72 -13.91
CA TYR A 65 -1.08 -4.62 -12.87
C TYR A 65 -0.08 -4.64 -11.70
N LEU A 66 -0.55 -4.31 -10.51
CA LEU A 66 0.20 -4.37 -9.27
C LEU A 66 -0.19 -5.64 -8.51
N PHE A 67 0.78 -6.52 -8.30
CA PHE A 67 0.64 -7.73 -7.49
C PHE A 67 1.28 -7.47 -6.12
N VAL A 68 0.47 -7.43 -5.06
CA VAL A 68 0.92 -7.22 -3.69
C VAL A 68 0.75 -8.50 -2.90
N ALA A 69 1.71 -8.80 -2.07
CA ALA A 69 1.93 -10.12 -1.54
C ALA A 69 2.29 -9.97 -0.05
N ILE A 70 1.33 -10.16 0.85
CA ILE A 70 1.50 -9.94 2.29
C ILE A 70 1.55 -11.28 3.00
N VAL A 71 2.68 -11.56 3.64
CA VAL A 71 2.83 -12.69 4.55
C VAL A 71 2.36 -12.28 5.95
N GLY A 72 1.35 -12.99 6.45
CA GLY A 72 0.95 -12.88 7.85
C GLY A 72 1.98 -13.60 8.72
N ILE A 73 2.77 -12.86 9.50
CA ILE A 73 3.33 -13.44 10.71
C ILE A 73 2.14 -13.62 11.65
N GLY A 74 1.73 -14.87 11.89
CA GLY A 74 0.63 -15.14 12.82
C GLY A 74 0.91 -14.40 14.13
N GLN A 75 -0.09 -13.71 14.68
CA GLN A 75 0.03 -13.17 16.03
C GLN A 75 0.27 -14.35 16.96
N THR A 76 1.53 -14.59 17.34
CA THR A 76 1.87 -15.40 18.49
C THR A 76 1.23 -14.70 19.67
N ASP A 77 0.29 -15.38 20.29
CA ASP A 77 -0.22 -14.96 21.58
C ASP A 77 0.95 -15.06 22.57
N LEU A 78 1.59 -13.94 22.88
CA LEU A 78 2.48 -13.81 24.04
C LEU A 78 1.61 -13.73 25.30
N SER A 79 0.87 -14.81 25.56
CA SER A 79 0.16 -15.08 26.81
C SER A 79 0.58 -16.46 27.29
N LEU A 80 1.80 -16.56 27.81
CA LEU A 80 2.25 -17.71 28.58
C LEU A 80 3.29 -17.24 29.58
N GLY A 81 2.88 -17.11 30.85
CA GLY A 81 3.73 -16.89 32.02
C GLY A 81 3.73 -15.47 32.54
#